data_AF-A0A2X3VN67-F1
#
_entry.id   AF-A0A2X3VN67-F1
#
_cell.length_a   1.000
_cell.length_b   1.000
_cell.length_c   1.000
_cell.angle_alpha   90.00
_cell.angle_beta   90.00
_cell.angle_gamma   90.00
#
_symmetry.space_group_name_H-M   'P 1'
#
loop_
_entity.id
_entity.type
_entity.pdbx_description
1 polymer ?
#
loop_
_entity_poly.entity_id
_entity_poly.type
_entity_poly.pdbx_seq_one_letter_code
_entity_poly.pdbx_strand_id
1 'polypeptide(L)'
;MLILILSILALGLLTCWGVYAYLGRSLDLSVKSIEHLTGDLFLIHLTKPEHLLWESGSYAKFVLPDNKESRWLTIASTPDENEMLILTHHNGSAFKKALTSLHKGEKIQMSWLSSTLKVKEEASPLVCFASDVGIAAIRPIIKEWAGKRELILSHLDKGGLAFDSELVELAANQELLTYQTSASLYQSKEQLAQAIDHYSTHATYLLAGQPDDVEAMKAFLSVKGIDSSQILVELFRGLP
;
A
#
# COMPACT_ATOMS: atom_id res chain seq x y z
N MET A 1 22.32 -38.80 18.29
CA MET A 1 21.02 -38.15 17.94
C MET A 1 20.78 -36.86 18.70
N LEU A 2 20.91 -36.81 20.03
CA LEU A 2 20.66 -35.59 20.83
C LEU A 2 21.54 -34.38 20.43
N ILE A 3 22.83 -34.59 20.19
CA ILE A 3 23.76 -33.51 19.78
C ILE A 3 23.37 -32.92 18.42
N LEU A 4 22.95 -33.76 17.46
CA LEU A 4 22.53 -33.30 16.13
C LEU A 4 21.26 -32.43 16.21
N ILE A 5 20.30 -32.81 17.06
CA ILE A 5 19.07 -32.03 17.29
C ILE A 5 19.39 -30.68 17.92
N LEU A 6 20.28 -30.64 18.92
CA LEU A 6 20.72 -29.39 19.56
C LEU A 6 21.47 -28.47 18.58
N SER A 7 22.30 -29.03 17.69
CA SER A 7 23.00 -28.26 16.67
C SER A 7 22.05 -27.62 15.65
N ILE A 8 21.01 -28.35 15.22
CA ILE A 8 20.00 -27.84 14.28
C ILE A 8 19.15 -26.74 14.95
N LEU A 9 18.76 -26.93 16.21
CA LEU A 9 18.04 -25.92 17.01
C LEU A 9 18.88 -24.65 17.22
N ALA A 10 20.18 -24.79 17.53
CA ALA A 10 21.08 -23.64 17.71
C ALA A 10 21.27 -22.86 16.40
N LEU A 11 21.40 -23.57 15.26
CA LEU A 11 21.52 -22.93 13.94
C LEU A 11 20.22 -22.24 13.53
N GLY A 12 19.06 -22.84 13.83
CA GLY A 12 17.74 -22.23 13.64
C GLY A 12 17.56 -20.97 14.50
N LEU A 13 17.99 -21.00 15.77
CA LEU A 13 17.92 -19.83 16.66
C LEU A 13 18.85 -18.70 16.22
N LEU A 14 20.08 -19.01 15.77
CA LEU A 14 21.04 -18.02 15.26
C LEU A 14 20.57 -17.38 13.95
N THR A 15 20.00 -18.16 13.04
CA THR A 15 19.47 -17.65 11.77
C THR A 15 18.21 -16.81 11.98
N CYS A 16 17.27 -17.26 12.82
CA CYS A 16 16.12 -16.44 13.22
C CYS A 16 16.59 -15.16 13.90
N TRP A 17 17.50 -15.23 14.88
CA TRP A 17 18.01 -14.04 15.57
C TRP A 17 18.70 -13.06 14.63
N GLY A 18 19.52 -13.56 13.69
CA GLY A 18 20.17 -12.74 12.67
C GLY A 18 19.16 -12.02 11.77
N VAL A 19 18.09 -12.71 11.35
CA VAL A 19 16.99 -12.12 10.56
C VAL A 19 16.21 -11.10 11.37
N TYR A 20 15.87 -11.38 12.64
CA TYR A 20 15.20 -10.44 13.53
C TYR A 20 16.05 -9.20 13.82
N ALA A 21 17.36 -9.37 14.03
CA ALA A 21 18.28 -8.27 14.26
C ALA A 21 18.51 -7.42 13.00
N TYR A 22 18.51 -8.05 11.82
CA TYR A 22 18.61 -7.37 10.53
C TYR A 22 17.33 -6.58 10.20
N LEU A 23 16.16 -7.21 10.33
CA LEU A 23 14.86 -6.56 10.11
C LEU A 23 14.52 -5.50 11.17
N GLY A 24 15.13 -5.60 12.36
CA GLY A 24 15.01 -4.64 13.45
C GLY A 24 15.93 -3.43 13.36
N ARG A 25 16.84 -3.35 12.37
CA ARG A 25 17.65 -2.13 12.16
C ARG A 25 16.77 -0.99 11.68
N SER A 26 16.76 0.10 12.44
CA SER A 26 16.06 1.32 12.06
C SER A 26 16.91 2.19 11.13
N LEU A 27 16.29 2.74 10.09
CA LEU A 27 16.85 3.74 9.20
C LEU A 27 16.27 5.10 9.57
N ASP A 28 17.13 6.11 9.68
CA ASP A 28 16.70 7.50 9.82
C ASP A 28 16.36 8.05 8.44
N LEU A 29 15.11 8.47 8.24
CA LEU A 29 14.66 9.21 7.07
C LEU A 29 14.41 10.66 7.48
N SER A 30 14.73 11.61 6.60
CA SER A 30 14.45 13.02 6.84
C SER A 30 13.20 13.47 6.09
N VAL A 31 12.37 14.30 6.72
CA VAL A 31 11.23 14.95 6.06
C VAL A 31 11.76 15.96 5.05
N LYS A 32 11.39 15.81 3.78
CA LYS A 32 11.68 16.78 2.71
C LYS A 32 10.62 17.88 2.67
N SER A 33 9.35 17.49 2.75
CA SER A 33 8.18 18.37 2.76
C SER A 33 6.95 17.64 3.28
N ILE A 34 5.98 18.40 3.76
CA ILE A 34 4.62 17.96 4.04
C ILE A 34 3.72 18.75 3.09
N GLU A 35 3.01 18.05 2.22
CA GLU A 35 2.07 18.64 1.27
C GLU A 35 0.64 18.40 1.75
N HIS A 36 -0.16 19.46 1.80
CA HIS A 36 -1.60 19.37 2.01
C HIS A 36 -2.28 19.22 0.64
N LEU A 37 -3.01 18.11 0.43
CA LEU A 37 -3.64 17.82 -0.86
C LEU A 37 -5.04 18.42 -0.95
N THR A 38 -5.95 17.95 -0.10
CA THR A 38 -7.34 18.40 -0.04
C THR A 38 -7.96 17.94 1.27
N GLY A 39 -8.94 18.68 1.79
CA GLY A 39 -9.65 18.32 3.02
C GLY A 39 -8.67 18.04 4.16
N ASP A 40 -8.65 16.79 4.62
CA ASP A 40 -7.78 16.30 5.69
C ASP A 40 -6.61 15.42 5.20
N LEU A 41 -6.40 15.33 3.88
CA LEU A 41 -5.37 14.48 3.26
C LEU A 41 -4.03 15.21 3.14
N PHE A 42 -2.98 14.51 3.57
CA PHE A 42 -1.60 14.98 3.52
C PHE A 42 -0.69 13.94 2.87
N LEU A 43 0.24 14.44 2.06
CA LEU A 43 1.33 13.66 1.49
C LEU A 43 2.64 14.07 2.16
N ILE A 44 3.28 13.10 2.80
CA ILE A 44 4.56 13.29 3.47
C ILE A 44 5.65 12.81 2.53
N HIS A 45 6.60 13.70 2.24
CA HIS A 45 7.75 13.43 1.40
C HIS A 45 8.96 13.15 2.29
N LEU A 46 9.49 11.94 2.21
CA LEU A 46 10.67 11.52 2.95
C LEU A 46 11.85 11.29 1.99
N THR A 47 13.06 11.46 2.52
CA THR A 47 14.27 11.08 1.78
C THR A 47 14.25 9.59 1.44
N LYS A 48 14.59 9.27 0.19
CA LYS A 48 14.81 7.88 -0.21
C LYS A 48 16.10 7.34 0.41
N PRO A 49 16.08 6.18 1.08
CA PRO A 49 17.29 5.53 1.56
C PRO A 49 18.08 4.93 0.38
N GLU A 50 19.40 5.23 0.31
CA GLU A 50 20.25 4.94 -0.87
C GLU A 50 20.36 3.47 -1.27
N HIS A 51 20.15 2.54 -0.32
CA HIS A 51 20.35 1.11 -0.54
C HIS A 51 19.15 0.25 -0.12
N LEU A 52 17.99 0.88 0.05
CA LEU A 52 16.76 0.14 0.33
C LEU A 52 16.03 -0.15 -0.98
N LEU A 53 15.83 -1.44 -1.24
CA LEU A 53 14.87 -1.90 -2.22
C LEU A 53 13.59 -2.29 -1.50
N TRP A 54 12.44 -1.90 -2.05
CA TRP A 54 11.12 -2.34 -1.60
C TRP A 54 10.30 -2.82 -2.78
N GLU A 55 9.24 -3.57 -2.54
CA GLU A 55 8.27 -3.96 -3.56
C GLU A 55 7.16 -2.89 -3.63
N SER A 56 6.55 -2.65 -4.79
CA SER A 56 5.38 -1.77 -4.85
C SER A 56 4.24 -2.31 -3.97
N GLY A 57 3.58 -1.42 -3.24
CA GLY A 57 2.59 -1.80 -2.22
C GLY A 57 3.20 -2.26 -0.89
N SER A 58 4.51 -2.07 -0.69
CA SER A 58 5.12 -2.33 0.62
C SER A 58 4.67 -1.33 1.68
N TYR A 59 4.66 -1.78 2.92
CA TYR A 59 4.46 -0.97 4.12
C TYR A 59 5.62 -1.19 5.09
N ALA A 60 5.87 -0.19 5.92
CA ALA A 60 6.92 -0.25 6.93
C ALA A 60 6.47 0.31 8.28
N LYS A 61 7.21 -0.04 9.33
CA LYS A 61 6.98 0.53 10.67
C LYS A 61 7.73 1.84 10.80
N PHE A 62 7.00 2.91 11.05
CA PHE A 62 7.54 4.25 11.27
C PHE A 62 7.40 4.66 12.73
N VAL A 63 8.40 5.35 13.26
CA VAL A 63 8.46 5.89 14.63
C VAL A 63 8.76 7.37 14.57
N LEU A 64 7.94 8.17 15.25
CA LEU A 64 8.10 9.62 15.36
C LEU A 64 9.16 9.98 16.44
N PRO A 65 9.84 11.13 16.30
CA PRO A 65 10.97 11.49 17.15
C PRO A 65 10.60 11.68 18.64
N ASP A 66 9.44 12.30 18.92
CA ASP A 66 9.15 12.80 20.28
C ASP A 66 8.49 11.78 21.20
N ASN A 67 7.54 10.99 20.70
CA ASN A 67 6.69 10.14 21.54
C ASN A 67 7.02 8.65 21.43
N LYS A 68 8.00 8.27 20.58
CA LYS A 68 8.33 6.88 20.21
C LYS A 68 7.11 6.04 19.81
N GLU A 69 6.02 6.69 19.46
CA GLU A 69 4.84 6.03 18.98
C GLU A 69 5.14 5.51 17.58
N SER A 70 4.66 4.31 17.29
CA SER A 70 4.91 3.66 16.02
C SER A 70 3.64 3.26 15.32
N ARG A 71 3.63 3.36 14.00
CA ARG A 71 2.56 2.84 13.15
C ARG A 71 3.15 2.17 11.92
N TRP A 72 2.43 1.16 11.43
CA TRP A 72 2.67 0.60 10.12
C TRP A 72 2.00 1.49 9.09
N LEU A 73 2.77 2.00 8.13
CA LEU A 73 2.30 2.89 7.08
C LEU A 73 2.75 2.35 5.73
N THR A 74 1.85 2.43 4.75
CA THR A 74 2.10 2.02 3.38
C THR A 74 2.91 3.07 2.64
N ILE A 75 3.89 2.61 1.86
CA ILE A 75 4.73 3.45 1.02
C ILE A 75 4.00 3.69 -0.30
N ALA A 76 3.60 4.94 -0.54
CA ALA A 76 2.81 5.36 -1.71
C ALA A 76 3.64 5.53 -2.99
N SER A 77 4.96 5.40 -2.88
CA SER A 77 5.92 5.56 -3.97
C SER A 77 6.52 4.23 -4.43
N THR A 78 6.80 4.15 -5.73
CA THR A 78 7.62 3.08 -6.32
C THR A 78 9.08 3.16 -5.85
N PRO A 79 9.84 2.06 -5.93
CA PRO A 79 11.26 2.03 -5.63
C PRO A 79 12.11 2.89 -6.55
N ASP A 80 11.61 3.28 -7.73
CA ASP A 80 12.35 4.11 -8.70
C ASP A 80 12.13 5.61 -8.48
N GLU A 81 11.06 6.00 -7.76
CA GLU A 81 10.85 7.39 -7.38
C GLU A 81 11.96 7.90 -6.45
N ASN A 82 12.27 9.19 -6.52
CA ASN A 82 13.40 9.80 -5.80
C ASN A 82 13.13 10.02 -4.30
N GLU A 83 11.92 9.73 -3.85
CA GLU A 83 11.41 10.02 -2.52
C GLU A 83 10.53 8.88 -2.04
N MET A 84 10.48 8.69 -0.73
CA MET A 84 9.52 7.79 -0.10
C MET A 84 8.29 8.60 0.29
N LEU A 85 7.13 8.23 -0.23
CA LEU A 85 5.88 8.94 -0.01
C LEU A 85 5.00 8.21 1.01
N ILE A 86 4.41 8.95 1.94
CA ILE A 86 3.38 8.44 2.85
C ILE A 86 2.13 9.30 2.70
N LEU A 87 1.00 8.67 2.38
CA LEU A 87 -0.30 9.33 2.30
C LEU A 87 -1.10 9.03 3.57
N THR A 88 -1.67 10.05 4.18
CA THR A 88 -2.51 9.85 5.37
C THR A 88 -3.52 10.99 5.57
N HIS A 89 -4.50 10.74 6.42
CA HIS A 89 -5.35 11.80 6.99
C HIS A 89 -4.63 12.46 8.15
N HIS A 90 -4.81 13.77 8.37
CA HIS A 90 -4.28 14.45 9.55
C HIS A 90 -5.04 14.06 10.83
N ASN A 91 -6.36 13.81 10.76
CA ASN A 91 -7.15 13.36 11.90
C ASN A 91 -7.19 11.83 12.08
N GLY A 92 -7.79 11.41 13.19
CA GLY A 92 -8.05 10.01 13.52
C GLY A 92 -7.13 9.42 14.59
N SER A 93 -5.94 9.99 14.81
CA SER A 93 -5.08 9.62 15.95
C SER A 93 -4.07 10.72 16.29
N ALA A 94 -3.48 10.66 17.49
CA ALA A 94 -2.41 11.56 17.90
C ALA A 94 -1.16 11.38 16.99
N PHE A 95 -0.86 10.13 16.62
CA PHE A 95 0.23 9.80 15.70
C PHE A 95 0.11 10.55 14.37
N LYS A 96 -1.07 10.55 13.74
CA LYS A 96 -1.29 11.20 12.44
C LYS A 96 -1.15 12.71 12.51
N LYS A 97 -1.68 13.33 13.57
CA LYS A 97 -1.51 14.76 13.82
C LYS A 97 -0.04 15.11 13.98
N ALA A 98 0.71 14.31 14.73
CA ALA A 98 2.15 14.51 14.90
C ALA A 98 2.92 14.31 13.57
N LEU A 99 2.62 13.25 12.82
CA LEU A 99 3.26 12.96 11.52
C LEU A 99 3.05 14.09 10.50
N THR A 100 1.83 14.61 10.40
CA THR A 100 1.48 15.69 9.46
C THR A 100 1.90 17.08 9.94
N SER A 101 2.35 17.21 11.20
CA SER A 101 2.87 18.47 11.75
C SER A 101 4.39 18.56 11.72
N LEU A 102 5.08 17.53 11.21
CA LEU A 102 6.53 17.53 11.09
C LEU A 102 7.02 18.63 10.15
N HIS A 103 8.23 19.10 10.40
CA HIS A 103 8.93 20.11 9.63
C HIS A 103 10.04 19.49 8.79
N LYS A 104 10.42 20.20 7.73
CA LYS A 104 11.54 19.81 6.87
C LYS A 104 12.82 19.63 7.70
N GLY A 105 13.51 18.51 7.48
CA GLY A 105 14.74 18.13 8.15
C GLY A 105 14.54 17.32 9.43
N GLU A 106 13.32 17.24 9.96
CA GLU A 106 13.03 16.34 11.08
C GLU A 106 13.21 14.88 10.67
N LYS A 107 13.64 14.06 11.63
CA LYS A 107 13.96 12.66 11.41
C LYS A 107 12.84 11.75 11.88
N ILE A 108 12.52 10.78 11.05
CA ILE A 108 11.57 9.71 11.35
C ILE A 108 12.32 8.38 11.20
N GLN A 109 12.09 7.45 12.12
CA GLN A 109 12.73 6.15 12.05
C GLN A 109 11.84 5.17 11.30
N MET A 110 12.41 4.45 10.34
CA MET A 110 11.75 3.37 9.63
C MET A 110 12.42 2.03 9.96
N SER A 111 11.63 0.99 10.19
CA SER A 111 12.09 -0.38 10.37
C SER A 111 11.04 -1.34 9.82
N TRP A 112 11.35 -2.63 9.70
CA TRP A 112 10.42 -3.67 9.27
C TRP A 112 9.70 -3.35 7.95
N LEU A 113 10.26 -3.80 6.83
CA LEU A 113 9.65 -3.66 5.51
C LEU A 113 8.95 -4.97 5.10
N SER A 114 7.72 -4.88 4.63
CA SER A 114 6.94 -6.02 4.15
C SER A 114 5.93 -5.59 3.09
N SER A 115 5.35 -6.55 2.36
CA SER A 115 4.27 -6.30 1.40
C SER A 115 3.18 -7.38 1.54
N THR A 116 1.92 -6.95 1.48
CA THR A 116 0.74 -7.82 1.43
C THR A 116 0.23 -8.03 0.01
N LEU A 117 0.46 -7.06 -0.88
CA LEU A 117 -0.04 -7.06 -2.25
C LEU A 117 1.01 -7.63 -3.23
N LYS A 118 1.34 -8.90 -3.05
CA LYS A 118 2.36 -9.59 -3.86
C LYS A 118 1.80 -10.02 -5.21
N VAL A 119 1.92 -9.12 -6.19
CA VAL A 119 1.57 -9.39 -7.58
C VAL A 119 2.56 -10.39 -8.18
N LYS A 120 2.04 -11.40 -8.89
CA LYS A 120 2.86 -12.38 -9.60
C LYS A 120 3.30 -11.82 -10.96
N GLU A 121 4.47 -12.26 -11.42
CA GLU A 121 5.05 -11.88 -12.72
C GLU A 121 4.22 -12.30 -13.94
N GLU A 122 3.31 -13.26 -13.78
CA GLU A 122 2.39 -13.68 -14.85
C GLU A 122 1.52 -12.52 -15.34
N ALA A 123 1.29 -12.43 -16.66
CA ALA A 123 0.59 -11.32 -17.30
C ALA A 123 -0.94 -11.30 -17.06
N SER A 124 -1.43 -11.91 -15.98
CA SER A 124 -2.83 -11.87 -15.62
C SER A 124 -3.28 -10.42 -15.33
N PRO A 125 -4.50 -10.04 -15.76
CA PRO A 125 -5.06 -8.73 -15.47
C PRO A 125 -5.13 -8.45 -13.98
N LEU A 126 -4.94 -7.19 -13.59
CA LEU A 126 -5.16 -6.75 -12.22
C LEU A 126 -6.43 -5.91 -12.15
N VAL A 127 -7.34 -6.32 -11.27
CA VAL A 127 -8.57 -5.58 -10.96
C VAL A 127 -8.44 -5.03 -9.55
N CYS A 128 -8.25 -3.72 -9.46
CA CYS A 128 -7.87 -3.02 -8.26
C CYS A 128 -9.03 -2.17 -7.72
N PHE A 129 -9.22 -2.20 -6.41
CA PHE A 129 -10.10 -1.32 -5.67
C PHE A 129 -9.30 -0.61 -4.58
N ALA A 130 -9.31 0.71 -4.63
CA ALA A 130 -8.72 1.57 -3.62
C ALA A 130 -9.83 2.38 -2.93
N SER A 131 -9.99 2.20 -1.61
CA SER A 131 -10.84 3.09 -0.80
C SER A 131 -9.99 4.17 -0.14
N ASP A 132 -10.27 5.44 -0.48
CA ASP A 132 -9.66 6.61 0.17
C ASP A 132 -8.12 6.50 0.16
N VAL A 133 -7.43 6.63 1.30
CA VAL A 133 -5.97 6.50 1.40
C VAL A 133 -5.42 5.12 1.01
N GLY A 134 -6.28 4.12 0.78
CA GLY A 134 -5.92 2.82 0.22
C GLY A 134 -5.23 2.93 -1.15
N ILE A 135 -5.42 4.05 -1.86
CA ILE A 135 -4.69 4.34 -3.10
C ILE A 135 -3.17 4.37 -2.90
N ALA A 136 -2.69 4.63 -1.68
CA ALA A 136 -1.27 4.54 -1.34
C ALA A 136 -0.68 3.14 -1.63
N ALA A 137 -1.43 2.08 -1.38
CA ALA A 137 -0.96 0.71 -1.66
C ALA A 137 -1.00 0.40 -3.16
N ILE A 138 -2.03 0.89 -3.85
CA ILE A 138 -2.34 0.52 -5.23
C ILE A 138 -1.57 1.34 -6.25
N ARG A 139 -1.39 2.65 -6.04
CA ARG A 139 -0.67 3.55 -6.95
C ARG A 139 0.70 3.00 -7.38
N PRO A 140 1.62 2.60 -6.48
CA PRO A 140 2.93 2.12 -6.91
C PRO A 140 2.82 0.84 -7.74
N ILE A 141 1.85 -0.04 -7.45
CA ILE A 141 1.59 -1.25 -8.24
C ILE A 141 1.11 -0.88 -9.66
N ILE A 142 0.18 0.07 -9.77
CA ILE A 142 -0.29 0.56 -11.08
C ILE A 142 0.87 1.14 -11.89
N LYS A 143 1.73 1.95 -11.28
CA LYS A 143 2.91 2.52 -11.96
C LYS A 143 3.90 1.44 -12.41
N GLU A 144 4.14 0.43 -11.58
CA GLU A 144 5.07 -0.66 -11.88
C GLU A 144 4.58 -1.52 -13.07
N TRP A 145 3.27 -1.75 -13.15
CA TRP A 145 2.67 -2.68 -14.11
C TRP A 145 2.03 -2.01 -15.33
N ALA A 146 1.97 -0.68 -15.37
CA ALA A 146 1.47 0.08 -16.51
C ALA A 146 2.20 -0.32 -17.80
N GLY A 147 1.43 -0.59 -18.86
CA GLY A 147 1.95 -1.04 -20.16
C GLY A 147 2.45 -2.48 -20.22
N LYS A 148 2.50 -3.22 -19.09
CA LYS A 148 2.97 -4.62 -19.02
C LYS A 148 1.83 -5.64 -18.99
N ARG A 149 0.64 -5.23 -18.53
CA ARG A 149 -0.57 -6.05 -18.39
C ARG A 149 -1.80 -5.15 -18.35
N GLU A 150 -2.98 -5.75 -18.47
CA GLU A 150 -4.26 -5.05 -18.28
C GLU A 150 -4.46 -4.69 -16.81
N LEU A 151 -4.83 -3.43 -16.57
CA LEU A 151 -5.03 -2.85 -15.25
C LEU A 151 -6.39 -2.12 -15.21
N ILE A 152 -7.20 -2.46 -14.22
CA ILE A 152 -8.49 -1.81 -13.99
C ILE A 152 -8.46 -1.30 -12.56
N LEU A 153 -8.59 0.01 -12.38
CA LEU A 153 -8.58 0.64 -11.06
C LEU A 153 -9.90 1.39 -10.82
N SER A 154 -10.62 0.96 -9.79
CA SER A 154 -11.70 1.71 -9.16
C SER A 154 -11.19 2.41 -7.89
N HIS A 155 -11.26 3.73 -7.86
CA HIS A 155 -10.86 4.55 -6.71
C HIS A 155 -12.10 5.20 -6.08
N LEU A 156 -12.41 4.82 -4.85
CA LEU A 156 -13.54 5.33 -4.08
C LEU A 156 -13.18 6.65 -3.40
N ASP A 157 -13.84 7.72 -3.82
CA ASP A 157 -13.77 9.05 -3.23
C ASP A 157 -14.52 9.08 -1.89
N LYS A 158 -13.81 9.46 -0.83
CA LYS A 158 -14.38 9.69 0.51
C LYS A 158 -14.09 11.11 1.02
N GLY A 159 -14.07 12.09 0.11
CA GLY A 159 -13.79 13.49 0.41
C GLY A 159 -12.43 13.97 -0.06
N GLY A 160 -11.81 13.25 -0.99
CA GLY A 160 -10.51 13.58 -1.58
C GLY A 160 -9.89 12.43 -2.35
N LEU A 161 -9.44 12.70 -3.58
CA LEU A 161 -8.78 11.73 -4.45
C LEU A 161 -7.29 12.06 -4.56
N ALA A 162 -6.48 11.43 -3.71
CA ALA A 162 -5.03 11.56 -3.81
C ALA A 162 -4.53 10.95 -5.14
N PHE A 163 -3.59 11.64 -5.79
CA PHE A 163 -2.98 11.23 -7.07
C PHE A 163 -3.94 11.15 -8.28
N ASP A 164 -5.13 11.74 -8.20
CA ASP A 164 -6.14 11.65 -9.27
C ASP A 164 -5.62 12.14 -10.62
N SER A 165 -5.09 13.36 -10.67
CA SER A 165 -4.55 13.95 -11.90
C SER A 165 -3.45 13.09 -12.53
N GLU A 166 -2.56 12.52 -11.70
CA GLU A 166 -1.48 11.63 -12.15
C GLU A 166 -2.05 10.35 -12.77
N LEU A 167 -3.05 9.74 -12.12
CA LEU A 167 -3.65 8.48 -12.58
C LEU A 167 -4.52 8.67 -13.83
N VAL A 168 -5.21 9.82 -13.95
CA VAL A 168 -5.93 10.21 -15.18
C VAL A 168 -4.94 10.37 -16.33
N GLU A 169 -3.84 11.10 -16.12
CA GLU A 169 -2.82 11.30 -17.15
C GLU A 169 -2.15 9.96 -17.54
N LEU A 170 -1.84 9.11 -16.57
CA LEU A 170 -1.26 7.80 -16.82
C LEU A 170 -2.21 6.93 -17.65
N ALA A 171 -3.49 6.86 -17.28
CA ALA A 171 -4.50 6.08 -18.01
C ALA A 171 -4.73 6.61 -19.44
N ALA A 172 -4.68 7.93 -19.63
CA ALA A 172 -4.78 8.53 -20.97
C ALA A 172 -3.60 8.14 -21.89
N ASN A 173 -2.44 7.83 -21.31
CA ASN A 173 -1.21 7.49 -22.03
C ASN A 173 -0.90 5.99 -22.07
N GLN A 174 -1.73 5.14 -21.46
CA GLN A 174 -1.50 3.70 -21.33
C GLN A 174 -2.77 2.94 -21.74
N GLU A 175 -2.77 2.37 -22.95
CA GLU A 175 -3.95 1.68 -23.52
C GLU A 175 -4.46 0.53 -22.65
N LEU A 176 -3.56 -0.12 -21.89
CA LEU A 176 -3.88 -1.24 -21.01
C LEU A 176 -4.31 -0.80 -19.59
N LEU A 177 -4.48 0.49 -19.31
CA LEU A 177 -4.89 1.01 -18.01
C LEU A 177 -6.25 1.71 -18.09
N THR A 178 -7.25 1.15 -17.41
CA THR A 178 -8.51 1.82 -17.11
C THR A 178 -8.49 2.36 -15.68
N TYR A 179 -8.63 3.67 -15.54
CA TYR A 179 -8.79 4.33 -14.24
C TYR A 179 -10.17 4.97 -14.15
N GLN A 180 -10.90 4.67 -13.08
CA GLN A 180 -12.21 5.23 -12.81
C GLN A 180 -12.33 5.60 -11.33
N THR A 181 -12.94 6.76 -11.07
CA THR A 181 -13.33 7.15 -9.73
C THR A 181 -14.76 6.72 -9.44
N SER A 182 -15.10 6.63 -8.17
CA SER A 182 -16.44 6.28 -7.71
C SER A 182 -16.81 7.10 -6.49
N ALA A 183 -18.04 7.62 -6.44
CA ALA A 183 -18.55 8.40 -5.31
C ALA A 183 -19.22 7.53 -4.24
N SER A 184 -19.33 6.21 -4.48
CA SER A 184 -19.94 5.28 -3.55
C SER A 184 -19.43 3.86 -3.79
N LEU A 185 -19.47 3.05 -2.73
CA LEU A 185 -19.11 1.62 -2.82
C LEU A 185 -20.01 0.85 -3.81
N TYR A 186 -21.27 1.28 -3.99
CA TYR A 186 -22.16 0.71 -4.99
C TYR A 186 -21.59 0.90 -6.41
N GLN A 187 -21.16 2.13 -6.74
CA GLN A 187 -20.56 2.42 -8.03
C GLN A 187 -19.24 1.65 -8.23
N SER A 188 -18.41 1.52 -7.19
CA SER A 188 -17.19 0.70 -7.27
C SER A 188 -17.51 -0.76 -7.57
N LYS A 189 -18.59 -1.31 -6.98
CA LYS A 189 -19.06 -2.69 -7.26
C LYS A 189 -19.54 -2.85 -8.70
N GLU A 190 -20.26 -1.86 -9.25
CA GLU A 190 -20.67 -1.89 -10.66
C GLU A 190 -19.47 -1.87 -11.62
N GLN A 191 -18.46 -1.05 -11.33
CA GLN A 191 -17.21 -1.01 -12.11
C GLN A 191 -16.48 -2.37 -12.06
N LEU A 192 -16.37 -2.96 -10.87
CA LEU A 192 -15.76 -4.29 -10.71
C LEU A 192 -16.62 -5.39 -11.32
N ALA A 193 -17.95 -5.28 -11.34
CA ALA A 193 -18.82 -6.25 -12.01
C ALA A 193 -18.50 -6.35 -13.51
N GLN A 194 -18.30 -5.20 -14.18
CA GLN A 194 -17.91 -5.17 -15.58
C GLN A 194 -16.55 -5.85 -15.82
N ALA A 195 -15.59 -5.62 -14.93
CA ALA A 195 -14.30 -6.29 -15.00
C ALA A 195 -14.43 -7.81 -14.75
N ILE A 196 -15.28 -8.24 -13.83
CA ILE A 196 -15.53 -9.67 -13.55
C ILE A 196 -16.18 -10.34 -14.75
N ASP A 197 -17.14 -9.70 -15.42
CA ASP A 197 -17.80 -10.25 -16.60
C ASP A 197 -16.81 -10.49 -17.75
N HIS A 198 -15.72 -9.71 -17.80
CA HIS A 198 -14.68 -9.83 -18.82
C HIS A 198 -13.54 -10.79 -18.42
N TYR A 199 -12.99 -10.64 -17.21
CA TYR A 199 -11.79 -11.37 -16.78
C TYR A 199 -12.09 -12.55 -15.86
N SER A 200 -13.15 -12.46 -15.04
CA SER A 200 -13.58 -13.49 -14.10
C SER A 200 -12.40 -14.07 -13.28
N THR A 201 -12.17 -15.37 -13.34
CA THR A 201 -11.08 -16.07 -12.64
C THR A 201 -9.70 -15.94 -13.30
N HIS A 202 -9.55 -15.17 -14.37
CA HIS A 202 -8.24 -14.93 -15.01
C HIS A 202 -7.52 -13.71 -14.43
N ALA A 203 -8.20 -12.89 -13.62
CA ALA A 203 -7.62 -11.73 -12.96
C ALA A 203 -7.14 -12.03 -11.53
N THR A 204 -6.21 -11.21 -11.05
CA THR A 204 -5.93 -11.05 -9.63
C THR A 204 -6.61 -9.78 -9.14
N TYR A 205 -7.28 -9.85 -8.00
CA TYR A 205 -8.04 -8.75 -7.41
C TYR A 205 -7.27 -8.15 -6.25
N LEU A 206 -6.98 -6.85 -6.31
CA LEU A 206 -6.26 -6.13 -5.26
C LEU A 206 -7.22 -5.18 -4.53
N LEU A 207 -7.41 -5.37 -3.23
CA LEU A 207 -8.30 -4.54 -2.42
C LEU A 207 -7.49 -3.81 -1.34
N ALA A 208 -7.54 -2.48 -1.32
CA ALA A 208 -6.85 -1.69 -0.31
C ALA A 208 -7.71 -0.56 0.24
N GLY A 209 -7.68 -0.36 1.56
CA GLY A 209 -8.34 0.76 2.21
C GLY A 209 -8.98 0.42 3.56
N GLN A 210 -10.02 1.16 3.94
CA GLN A 210 -10.67 0.98 5.24
C GLN A 210 -11.32 -0.41 5.38
N PRO A 211 -11.29 -1.03 6.58
CA PRO A 211 -11.76 -2.41 6.76
C PRO A 211 -13.18 -2.67 6.26
N ASP A 212 -14.12 -1.78 6.56
CA ASP A 212 -15.53 -1.98 6.19
C ASP A 212 -15.72 -2.00 4.66
N ASP A 213 -15.06 -1.10 3.94
CA ASP A 213 -15.14 -1.02 2.48
C ASP A 213 -14.50 -2.25 1.83
N VAL A 214 -13.32 -2.65 2.32
CA VAL A 214 -12.57 -3.79 1.80
C VAL A 214 -13.30 -5.10 2.05
N GLU A 215 -13.83 -5.33 3.26
CA GLU A 215 -14.58 -6.55 3.57
C GLU A 215 -15.90 -6.60 2.78
N ALA A 216 -16.57 -5.45 2.59
CA ALA A 216 -17.76 -5.37 1.75
C ALA A 216 -17.47 -5.65 0.26
N MET A 217 -16.30 -5.23 -0.24
CA MET A 217 -15.86 -5.54 -1.61
C MET A 217 -15.45 -7.01 -1.75
N LYS A 218 -14.73 -7.56 -0.77
CA LYS A 218 -14.36 -8.97 -0.72
C LYS A 218 -15.59 -9.88 -0.71
N ALA A 219 -16.59 -9.57 0.12
CA ALA A 219 -17.85 -10.30 0.14
C ALA A 219 -18.57 -10.25 -1.22
N PHE A 220 -18.55 -9.09 -1.88
CA PHE A 220 -19.10 -8.93 -3.23
C PHE A 220 -18.37 -9.81 -4.26
N LEU A 221 -17.03 -9.83 -4.26
CA LEU A 221 -16.24 -10.71 -5.13
C LEU A 221 -16.54 -12.19 -4.90
N SER A 222 -16.68 -12.61 -3.63
CA SER A 222 -17.04 -14.00 -3.29
C SER A 222 -18.43 -14.38 -3.79
N VAL A 223 -19.43 -13.49 -3.66
CA VAL A 223 -20.78 -13.73 -4.23
C VAL A 223 -20.74 -13.84 -5.75
N LYS A 224 -19.81 -13.14 -6.41
CA LYS A 224 -19.56 -13.22 -7.85
C LYS A 224 -18.70 -14.44 -8.26
N GLY A 225 -18.34 -15.32 -7.32
CA GLY A 225 -17.62 -16.56 -7.61
C GLY A 225 -16.11 -16.43 -7.71
N ILE A 226 -15.53 -15.30 -7.30
CA ILE A 226 -14.07 -15.13 -7.25
C ILE A 226 -13.51 -15.84 -6.02
N ASP A 227 -12.55 -16.73 -6.24
CA ASP A 227 -11.91 -17.48 -5.17
C ASP A 227 -10.99 -16.59 -4.32
N SER A 228 -10.95 -16.84 -3.01
CA SER A 228 -10.13 -16.08 -2.07
C SER A 228 -8.62 -16.08 -2.40
N SER A 229 -8.12 -17.12 -3.08
CA SER A 229 -6.72 -17.20 -3.52
C SER A 229 -6.36 -16.20 -4.62
N GLN A 230 -7.36 -15.61 -5.28
CA GLN A 230 -7.20 -14.57 -6.28
C GLN A 230 -7.34 -13.15 -5.71
N ILE A 231 -7.67 -13.03 -4.42
CA ILE A 231 -7.95 -11.75 -3.78
C ILE A 231 -6.80 -11.43 -2.81
N LEU A 232 -6.03 -10.39 -3.13
CA LEU A 232 -5.01 -9.82 -2.25
C LEU A 232 -5.57 -8.59 -1.56
N VAL A 233 -5.26 -8.45 -0.27
CA VAL A 233 -5.90 -7.45 0.58
C VAL A 233 -4.89 -6.70 1.44
N GLU A 234 -5.07 -5.38 1.55
CA GLU A 234 -4.40 -4.53 2.52
C GLU A 234 -5.40 -3.68 3.31
N LEU A 235 -5.41 -3.83 4.65
CA LEU A 235 -6.40 -3.22 5.53
C LEU A 235 -5.83 -2.03 6.32
N PHE A 236 -6.46 -0.86 6.17
CA PHE A 236 -6.06 0.39 6.82
C PHE A 236 -6.87 0.59 8.09
N ARG A 237 -6.47 -0.07 9.18
CA ARG A 237 -7.27 -0.16 10.42
C ARG A 237 -7.43 1.13 11.20
N GLY A 238 -6.71 2.21 10.85
CA GLY A 238 -6.88 3.53 11.47
C GLY A 238 -6.79 3.50 13.00
N LEU A 239 -5.85 2.72 13.56
CA LEU A 239 -5.75 2.52 15.00
C LEU A 239 -5.61 3.87 15.74
N PRO A 240 -6.44 4.12 16.78
CA PRO A 240 -6.46 5.39 17.52
C PRO A 240 -5.13 5.70 18.21
#